data_AF-A0A2J7TBU7-F1
#
_entry.id   AF-A0A2J7TBU7-F1
#
_cell.length_a   1.000
_cell.length_b   1.000
_cell.length_c   1.000
_cell.angle_alpha   90.00
_cell.angle_beta   90.00
_cell.angle_gamma   90.00
#
_symmetry.space_group_name_H-M   'P 1'
#
loop_
_entity.id
_entity.type
_entity.pdbx_description
1 polymer ?
#
loop_
_entity_poly.entity_id
_entity_poly.type
_entity_poly.pdbx_seq_one_letter_code
_entity_poly.pdbx_strand_id
1 'polypeptide(L)' 'MSPFVWTSDRTARLIKAWNHGVPASALGERFGVGEKSILQKIHTLRAAGVELRMGESAISATENRRQRMLVRLRL' A
#
# COMPACT_ATOMS: atom_id res chain seq x y z
N MET A 1 -1.48 12.29 22.22
CA MET A 1 -1.19 11.87 20.83
C MET A 1 -2.29 12.43 19.95
N SER A 2 -1.98 13.22 18.91
CA SER A 2 -3.02 13.68 17.98
C SER A 2 -3.46 12.55 17.05
N PRO A 3 -4.74 12.44 16.71
CA PRO A 3 -5.23 11.40 15.80
C PRO A 3 -4.60 11.56 14.42
N PHE A 4 -4.31 10.43 13.77
CA PHE A 4 -3.87 10.45 12.38
C PHE A 4 -5.03 10.90 11.46
N VAL A 5 -4.77 11.88 10.60
CA VAL A 5 -5.76 12.42 9.66
C VAL A 5 -5.27 12.26 8.22
N TRP A 6 -6.15 11.77 7.35
CA TRP A 6 -5.95 11.75 5.90
C TRP A 6 -6.19 13.13 5.30
N THR A 7 -5.15 13.97 5.28
CA THR A 7 -5.19 15.26 4.57
C THR A 7 -5.20 15.05 3.05
N SER A 8 -5.56 16.08 2.28
CA SER A 8 -5.50 16.07 0.81
C SER A 8 -4.09 15.77 0.31
N ASP A 9 -3.07 16.37 0.93
CA ASP A 9 -1.66 16.14 0.63
C ASP A 9 -1.22 14.69 0.89
N ARG A 10 -1.58 14.12 2.05
CA ARG A 10 -1.31 12.69 2.34
C ARG A 10 -2.02 11.77 1.36
N THR A 11 -3.26 12.10 1.00
CA THR A 11 -4.05 11.34 0.05
C THR A 11 -3.41 11.37 -1.35
N ALA A 12 -2.96 12.53 -1.83
CA ALA A 12 -2.26 12.65 -3.10
C ALA A 12 -0.95 11.83 -3.12
N ARG A 13 -0.16 11.89 -2.04
CA ARG A 13 1.05 11.06 -1.91
C ARG A 13 0.74 9.57 -1.91
N LEU A 14 -0.33 9.16 -1.22
CA LEU A 14 -0.76 7.76 -1.19
C LEU A 14 -1.13 7.26 -2.59
N ILE A 15 -1.95 8.03 -3.32
CA ILE A 15 -2.37 7.70 -4.68
C ILE A 15 -1.16 7.54 -5.59
N LYS A 16 -0.24 8.51 -5.57
CA LYS A 16 0.99 8.47 -6.38
C LYS A 16 1.78 7.21 -6.09
N ALA A 17 2.06 6.93 -4.81
CA ALA A 17 2.86 5.77 -4.43
C ALA A 17 2.17 4.44 -4.74
N TRP A 18 0.86 4.35 -4.55
CA TRP A 18 0.06 3.18 -4.93
C TRP A 18 0.14 2.91 -6.44
N ASN A 19 -0.02 3.94 -7.26
CA ASN A 19 0.03 3.81 -8.72
C ASN A 19 1.43 3.44 -9.24
N HIS A 20 2.49 3.76 -8.48
CA HIS A 20 3.85 3.27 -8.72
C HIS A 20 4.08 1.81 -8.25
N GLY A 21 3.07 1.14 -7.68
CA GLY A 21 3.17 -0.25 -7.25
C GLY A 21 3.80 -0.46 -5.88
N VAL A 22 3.85 0.58 -5.03
CA VAL A 22 4.36 0.43 -3.66
C VAL A 22 3.37 -0.41 -2.84
N PRO A 23 3.83 -1.48 -2.15
CA PRO A 23 2.93 -2.37 -1.40
C PRO A 23 2.35 -1.69 -0.16
N ALA A 24 1.15 -2.13 0.26
CA ALA A 24 0.40 -1.54 1.37
C ALA A 24 1.15 -1.55 2.70
N SER A 25 1.94 -2.60 2.97
CA SER A 25 2.80 -2.70 4.16
C SER A 25 3.86 -1.60 4.21
N ALA A 26 4.59 -1.41 3.11
CA ALA A 26 5.60 -0.34 2.99
C ALA A 26 4.95 1.06 3.04
N LEU A 27 3.73 1.22 2.53
CA LEU A 27 2.97 2.46 2.69
C LEU A 27 2.58 2.68 4.16
N GLY A 28 2.17 1.63 4.88
CA GLY A 28 1.87 1.72 6.30
C GLY A 28 3.05 2.29 7.10
N GLU A 29 4.24 1.74 6.88
CA GLU A 29 5.49 2.24 7.48
C GLU A 29 5.74 3.72 7.13
N ARG A 30 5.61 4.09 5.85
CA ARG A 30 5.84 5.47 5.37
C ARG A 30 4.88 6.50 5.97
N PHE A 31 3.62 6.11 6.18
CA PHE A 31 2.58 7.01 6.70
C PHE A 31 2.42 6.90 8.22
N GLY A 32 3.11 5.98 8.89
CA GLY A 32 2.98 5.75 10.33
C GLY A 32 1.62 5.15 10.71
N VAL A 33 1.04 4.33 9.83
CA VAL A 33 -0.27 3.70 10.02
C VAL A 33 -0.20 2.19 9.71
N GLY A 34 -1.19 1.43 10.16
CA GLY A 34 -1.26 0.01 9.83
C GLY A 34 -1.59 -0.22 8.35
N GLU A 35 -1.14 -1.35 7.80
CA GLU A 35 -1.47 -1.80 6.44
C GLU A 35 -2.99 -1.82 6.18
N LYS A 36 -3.78 -2.27 7.16
CA LYS A 36 -5.25 -2.27 7.08
C LYS A 36 -5.81 -0.86 6.82
N SER A 37 -5.25 0.17 7.44
CA SER A 37 -5.68 1.56 7.22
C SER A 37 -5.35 2.06 5.82
N ILE A 38 -4.23 1.61 5.23
CA ILE A 38 -3.91 1.86 3.82
C ILE A 38 -4.95 1.22 2.91
N LEU A 39 -5.22 -0.08 3.08
CA LEU A 39 -6.17 -0.82 2.25
C LEU A 39 -7.59 -0.24 2.35
N GLN A 40 -8.03 0.12 3.55
CA GLN A 40 -9.32 0.80 3.75
C GLN A 40 -9.36 2.13 3.01
N LYS A 41 -8.31 2.96 3.10
CA LYS A 41 -8.26 4.23 2.38
C LYS A 41 -8.28 4.05 0.87
N ILE A 42 -7.57 3.06 0.34
CA ILE A 42 -7.59 2.71 -1.10
C ILE A 42 -8.99 2.27 -1.54
N HIS A 43 -9.68 1.45 -0.74
CA HIS A 43 -11.05 1.05 -1.02
C HIS A 43 -12.01 2.25 -1.04
N THR A 44 -11.92 3.15 -0.05
CA THR A 44 -12.71 4.39 -0.03
C THR A 44 -12.43 5.28 -1.26
N LEU A 45 -11.18 5.40 -1.69
CA LEU A 45 -10.81 6.18 -2.88
C LEU A 45 -11.40 5.59 -4.16
N ARG A 46 -11.38 4.25 -4.32
CA ARG A 46 -12.03 3.58 -5.45
C ARG A 46 -13.54 3.79 -5.44
N ALA A 47 -14.18 3.66 -4.28
CA ALA A 47 -15.62 3.90 -4.13
C ALA A 47 -16.00 5.35 -4.48
N ALA A 48 -15.08 6.30 -4.27
CA ALA A 48 -15.22 7.69 -4.68
C ALA A 48 -14.87 7.95 -6.16
N GLY A 49 -14.62 6.90 -6.96
CA GLY A 49 -14.33 7.01 -8.40
C GLY A 49 -12.89 7.37 -8.74
N VAL A 50 -11.96 7.38 -7.77
CA VAL A 50 -10.54 7.62 -8.06
C VAL A 50 -9.96 6.43 -8.80
N GLU A 51 -9.45 6.66 -10.00
CA GLU A 51 -8.74 5.64 -10.78
C GLU A 51 -7.40 5.31 -10.13
N LEU A 52 -7.32 4.09 -9.60
CA LEU A 52 -6.12 3.54 -8.97
C LEU A 52 -5.69 2.31 -9.73
N ARG A 53 -4.39 2.14 -9.92
CA ARG A 53 -3.81 0.94 -10.52
C ARG A 53 -4.41 -0.29 -9.84
N MET A 54 -4.88 -1.22 -10.67
CA MET A 54 -5.23 -2.57 -10.23
C MET A 54 -3.92 -3.28 -9.91
N GLY A 55 -3.49 -3.22 -8.65
CA GLY A 55 -2.32 -3.95 -8.20
C GLY A 55 -2.68 -5.41 -7.94
N GLU A 56 -2.01 -6.34 -8.63
CA GLU A 56 -1.88 -7.75 -8.20
C GLU A 56 -1.34 -7.85 -6.75
N SER A 57 -0.74 -6.78 -6.23
CA SER A 57 -0.23 -6.66 -4.86
C SER A 57 -1.29 -6.53 -3.76
N ALA A 58 -2.59 -6.45 -4.08
CA ALA A 58 -3.64 -6.56 -3.06
C ALA A 58 -3.74 -7.97 -2.46
N ILE A 59 -3.12 -8.98 -3.10
CA ILE A 59 -3.27 -10.40 -2.75
C ILE A 59 -1.92 -11.03 -2.30
N SER A 60 -0.77 -10.40 -2.58
CA SER A 60 0.54 -11.04 -2.45
C SER A 60 1.45 -10.42 -1.37
N ALA A 61 0.96 -10.32 -0.13
CA ALA A 61 1.87 -10.28 1.03
C ALA A 61 2.54 -11.65 1.24
N THR A 62 1.90 -12.73 0.78
CA THR A 62 2.35 -14.11 0.97
C THR A 62 3.45 -14.52 -0.02
N GLU A 63 3.49 -13.96 -1.23
CA GLU A 63 4.36 -14.48 -2.30
C GLU A 63 5.66 -13.69 -2.51
N ASN A 64 5.70 -12.41 -2.14
CA ASN A 64 6.97 -11.67 -2.11
C ASN A 64 7.97 -12.25 -1.08
N ARG A 65 7.49 -12.88 0.01
CA ARG A 65 8.36 -13.61 0.96
C ARG A 65 8.96 -14.88 0.35
N ARG A 66 8.21 -15.61 -0.49
CA ARG A 66 8.70 -16.81 -1.21
C ARG A 66 9.73 -16.46 -2.27
N GLN A 67 9.49 -15.41 -3.08
CA GLN A 67 10.45 -14.97 -4.09
C GLN A 67 11.78 -14.49 -3.50
N ARG A 68 11.76 -13.82 -2.33
CA ARG A 68 12.99 -13.42 -1.63
C ARG A 68 13.77 -14.59 -1.02
N MET A 69 13.10 -15.69 -0.68
CA MET A 69 13.76 -16.89 -0.15
C MET A 69 14.43 -17.72 -1.26
N LEU A 70 13.80 -17.81 -2.44
CA LEU A 70 14.33 -18.56 -3.59
C LEU A 70 15.59 -17.93 -4.20
N VAL A 71 15.78 -16.61 -4.09
CA VAL A 71 17.02 -15.95 -4.52
C VAL A 71 18.19 -16.23 -3.56
N ARG A 72 17.92 -16.46 -2.26
CA ARG A 72 18.96 -16.75 -1.26
C ARG A 72 19.44 -18.22 -1.25
N LEU A 73 18.71 -19.13 -1.90
CA LEU A 73 19.05 -20.55 -1.95
C LEU A 73 19.85 -20.96 -3.21
N ARG A 74 20.23 -19.99 -4.04
CA ARG A 74 20.99 -20.19 -5.30
C ARG A 74 22.41 -19.60 -5.26
N LEU A 75 22.95 -19.33 -4.07
CA LEU A 75 24.35 -18.96 -3.86
C LEU A 75 25.08 -20.08 -3.12
#